data_AF-A0A0L0VSV4-F1
#
_entry.id   AF-A0A0L0VSV4-F1
#
_cell.length_a   1.000
_cell.length_b   1.000
_cell.length_c   1.000
_cell.angle_alpha   90.00
_cell.angle_beta   90.00
_cell.angle_gamma   90.00
#
_symmetry.space_group_name_H-M   'P 1'
#
loop_
_entity.id
_entity.type
_entity.pdbx_description
1 polymer ?
#
loop_
_entity_poly.entity_id
_entity_poly.type
_entity_poly.pdbx_seq_one_letter_code
_entity_poly.pdbx_strand_id
1 'polypeptide(L)'
;MSEEARERQWEDESTGGLSSMSILLLWLATPGNWQRWLSSNDRMGLMSEILERMHARQIFYHDESDIHRMINQQHARYCMACEIYYDSPRQDPAAGLGVAEVAVLRRCRHWYVLNVIIGPMRVLPNEDSNEDSPV
;
A
#
# COMPACT_ATOMS: atom_id res chain seq x y z
N MET A 1 -11.39 9.47 -17.60
CA MET A 1 -9.99 9.70 -17.22
C MET A 1 -9.33 8.36 -16.96
N SER A 2 -8.08 8.15 -17.39
CA SER A 2 -7.35 6.91 -17.09
C SER A 2 -6.98 6.85 -15.60
N GLU A 3 -6.74 5.65 -15.09
CA GLU A 3 -6.28 5.44 -13.72
C GLU A 3 -4.98 6.19 -13.41
N GLU A 4 -4.04 6.22 -14.36
CA GLU A 4 -2.79 6.96 -14.22
C GLU A 4 -2.99 8.47 -14.14
N ALA A 5 -3.97 9.03 -14.86
CA ALA A 5 -4.25 10.47 -14.80
C ALA A 5 -4.81 10.87 -13.43
N ARG A 6 -5.64 10.01 -12.83
CA ARG A 6 -6.17 10.23 -11.48
C ARG A 6 -5.10 10.08 -10.41
N GLU A 7 -4.20 9.13 -10.55
CA GLU A 7 -3.06 9.03 -9.63
C GLU A 7 -2.13 10.24 -9.72
N ARG A 8 -1.79 10.69 -10.94
CA ARG A 8 -1.00 11.92 -11.12
C ARG A 8 -1.67 13.11 -10.44
N GLN A 9 -2.98 13.21 -10.57
CA GLN A 9 -3.76 14.20 -9.83
C GLN A 9 -3.53 14.06 -8.31
N TRP A 10 -3.61 12.86 -7.73
CA TRP A 10 -3.36 12.65 -6.30
C TRP A 10 -1.91 12.93 -5.84
N GLU A 11 -0.95 12.92 -6.77
CA GLU A 11 0.47 13.18 -6.53
C GLU A 11 0.82 14.67 -6.64
N ASP A 12 0.23 15.38 -7.61
CA ASP A 12 0.55 16.78 -7.94
C ASP A 12 -0.19 17.80 -7.04
N GLU A 13 -1.25 17.39 -6.37
CA GLU A 13 -2.10 18.21 -5.49
C GLU A 13 -1.38 18.72 -4.24
N SER A 14 -0.53 19.75 -4.37
CA SER A 14 0.21 20.34 -3.25
C SER A 14 -0.27 21.75 -2.90
N THR A 15 -1.52 21.91 -2.47
CA THR A 15 -1.93 23.14 -1.78
C THR A 15 -1.49 23.06 -0.32
N GLY A 16 -0.23 23.43 -0.02
CA GLY A 16 0.29 23.44 1.36
C GLY A 16 1.25 22.30 1.76
N GLY A 17 1.85 21.60 0.78
CA GLY A 17 3.08 20.84 0.99
C GLY A 17 2.96 19.31 1.13
N LEU A 18 1.76 18.74 1.30
CA LEU A 18 1.53 17.29 1.20
C LEU A 18 0.42 17.00 0.19
N SER A 19 0.69 16.05 -0.70
CA SER A 19 -0.30 15.57 -1.67
C SER A 19 -1.35 14.65 -1.04
N SER A 20 -2.50 14.49 -1.71
CA SER A 20 -3.53 13.52 -1.32
C SER A 20 -2.95 12.12 -1.16
N MET A 21 -2.04 11.72 -2.06
CA MET A 21 -1.30 10.46 -1.96
C MET A 21 -0.42 10.41 -0.71
N SER A 22 0.31 11.49 -0.42
CA SER A 22 1.16 11.56 0.78
C SER A 22 0.35 11.44 2.07
N ILE A 23 -0.83 12.07 2.14
CA ILE A 23 -1.75 11.97 3.29
C ILE A 23 -2.26 10.54 3.44
N LEU A 24 -2.66 9.90 2.34
CA LEU A 24 -3.12 8.51 2.32
C LEU A 24 -2.03 7.57 2.86
N LEU A 25 -0.83 7.65 2.30
CA LEU A 25 0.31 6.82 2.69
C LEU A 25 0.71 7.06 4.15
N LEU A 26 0.68 8.30 4.63
CA LEU A 26 0.95 8.63 6.03
C LEU A 26 -0.12 8.06 6.97
N TRP A 27 -1.39 8.09 6.57
CA TRP A 27 -2.45 7.44 7.34
C TRP A 27 -2.24 5.93 7.40
N LEU A 28 -1.92 5.28 6.27
CA LEU A 28 -1.61 3.85 6.22
C LEU A 28 -0.37 3.49 7.05
N ALA A 29 0.65 4.36 7.06
CA ALA A 29 1.88 4.19 7.84
C ALA A 29 1.71 4.41 9.35
N THR A 30 0.59 5.00 9.77
CA THR A 30 0.31 5.16 11.20
C THR A 30 0.13 3.76 11.82
N PRO A 31 0.82 3.43 12.93
CA PRO A 31 0.78 2.09 13.52
C PRO A 31 -0.64 1.57 13.73
N GLY A 32 -0.92 0.39 13.19
CA GLY A 32 -2.22 -0.29 13.32
C GLY A 32 -3.29 0.14 12.32
N ASN A 33 -3.13 1.23 11.57
CA ASN A 33 -4.15 1.68 10.62
C ASN A 33 -4.35 0.72 9.44
N TRP A 34 -3.29 0.09 8.96
CA TRP A 34 -3.42 -0.96 7.95
C TRP A 34 -4.21 -2.17 8.47
N GLN A 35 -3.91 -2.64 9.68
CA GLN A 35 -4.68 -3.72 10.31
C GLN A 35 -6.14 -3.32 10.52
N ARG A 36 -6.41 -2.09 10.99
CA ARG A 36 -7.77 -1.54 11.09
C ARG A 36 -8.47 -1.57 9.74
N TRP A 37 -7.80 -1.15 8.67
CA TRP A 37 -8.36 -1.17 7.32
C TRP A 37 -8.75 -2.59 6.86
N LEU A 38 -7.90 -3.58 7.15
CA LEU A 38 -8.16 -4.98 6.80
C LEU A 38 -9.27 -5.62 7.65
N SER A 39 -9.31 -5.35 8.96
CA SER A 39 -10.21 -6.01 9.90
C SER A 39 -11.52 -5.28 10.16
N SER A 40 -11.65 -4.01 9.74
CA SER A 40 -12.82 -3.20 10.07
C SER A 40 -14.03 -3.57 9.21
N ASN A 41 -15.13 -3.84 9.89
CA ASN A 41 -16.47 -3.86 9.28
C ASN A 41 -16.97 -2.43 9.00
N ASP A 42 -16.43 -1.42 9.69
CA ASP A 42 -16.71 -0.01 9.46
C ASP A 42 -15.56 0.64 8.68
N ARG A 43 -15.58 0.44 7.36
CA ARG A 43 -14.63 1.14 6.46
C ARG A 43 -15.00 2.60 6.27
N MET A 44 -16.28 2.97 6.42
CA MET A 44 -16.73 4.35 6.26
C MET A 44 -16.07 5.26 7.28
N GLY A 45 -16.09 4.90 8.57
CA GLY A 45 -15.41 5.68 9.60
C GLY A 45 -13.92 5.89 9.33
N LEU A 46 -13.21 4.87 8.82
CA LEU A 46 -11.79 4.99 8.46
C LEU A 46 -11.58 5.92 7.25
N MET A 47 -12.48 5.90 6.27
CA MET A 47 -12.43 6.82 5.13
C MET A 47 -12.70 8.26 5.56
N SER A 48 -13.66 8.48 6.47
CA SER A 48 -13.92 9.79 7.05
C SER A 48 -12.68 10.32 7.80
N GLU A 49 -11.96 9.50 8.56
CA GLU A 49 -10.68 9.91 9.21
C GLU A 49 -9.63 10.40 8.20
N ILE A 50 -9.55 9.76 7.02
CA ILE A 50 -8.62 10.16 5.96
C ILE A 50 -9.08 11.48 5.33
N LEU A 51 -10.38 11.63 5.05
CA LEU A 51 -10.95 12.86 4.52
C LEU A 51 -10.75 14.03 5.48
N GLU A 52 -10.90 13.83 6.79
CA GLU A 52 -10.61 14.85 7.80
C GLU A 52 -9.14 15.32 7.73
N ARG A 53 -8.19 14.40 7.50
CA ARG A 53 -6.76 14.75 7.30
C ARG A 53 -6.52 15.50 5.99
N MET A 54 -7.31 15.25 4.96
CA MET A 54 -7.28 15.99 3.68
C MET A 54 -7.88 17.39 3.85
N HIS A 55 -9.04 17.50 4.51
CA HIS A 55 -9.71 18.77 4.82
C HIS A 55 -8.83 19.69 5.68
N ALA A 56 -8.12 19.14 6.66
CA ALA A 56 -7.15 19.87 7.47
C ALA A 56 -6.03 20.54 6.64
N ARG A 57 -5.82 20.09 5.40
CA ARG A 57 -4.85 20.62 4.42
C ARG A 57 -5.52 21.28 3.22
N GLN A 58 -6.79 21.65 3.34
CA GLN A 58 -7.55 22.36 2.30
C GLN A 58 -7.81 21.53 1.01
N ILE A 59 -7.82 20.21 1.12
CA ILE A 59 -8.15 19.29 0.01
C ILE A 59 -9.59 18.79 0.22
N PHE A 60 -10.56 19.31 -0.54
CA PHE A 60 -12.01 19.10 -0.29
C PHE A 60 -12.77 18.35 -1.39
N TYR A 61 -12.12 17.99 -2.49
CA TYR A 61 -12.78 17.43 -3.68
C TYR A 61 -12.72 15.90 -3.77
N HIS A 62 -12.10 15.23 -2.79
CA HIS A 62 -12.16 13.78 -2.67
C HIS A 62 -13.35 13.37 -1.81
N ASP A 63 -13.97 12.24 -2.15
CA ASP A 63 -14.99 11.59 -1.34
C ASP A 63 -14.51 10.22 -0.80
N GLU A 64 -15.36 9.57 -0.01
CA GLU A 64 -15.04 8.24 0.54
C GLU A 64 -14.81 7.19 -0.55
N SER A 65 -15.53 7.28 -1.68
CA SER A 65 -15.34 6.36 -2.80
C SER A 65 -13.97 6.54 -3.45
N ASP A 66 -13.47 7.76 -3.49
CA ASP A 66 -12.13 8.08 -3.95
C ASP A 66 -11.06 7.50 -3.03
N ILE A 67 -11.23 7.63 -1.71
CA ILE A 67 -10.35 7.01 -0.69
C ILE A 67 -10.31 5.49 -0.85
N HIS A 68 -11.47 4.83 -0.83
CA HIS A 68 -11.59 3.38 -0.93
C HIS A 68 -10.89 2.85 -2.18
N ARG A 69 -11.18 3.48 -3.33
CA ARG A 69 -10.61 3.10 -4.61
C ARG A 69 -9.10 3.28 -4.62
N MET A 70 -8.58 4.39 -4.11
CA MET A 70 -7.14 4.63 -4.12
C MET A 70 -6.39 3.64 -3.23
N ILE A 71 -6.90 3.32 -2.03
CA ILE A 71 -6.28 2.31 -1.17
C ILE A 71 -6.23 0.95 -1.88
N ASN A 72 -7.35 0.52 -2.47
CA ASN A 72 -7.41 -0.76 -3.18
C ASN A 72 -6.50 -0.79 -4.42
N GLN A 73 -6.39 0.32 -5.14
CA GLN A 73 -5.49 0.44 -6.29
C GLN A 73 -4.02 0.32 -5.87
N GLN A 74 -3.61 1.02 -4.80
CA GLN A 74 -2.25 0.93 -4.28
C GLN A 74 -1.94 -0.47 -3.73
N HIS A 75 -2.91 -1.10 -3.05
CA HIS A 75 -2.77 -2.48 -2.59
C HIS A 75 -2.64 -3.48 -3.75
N ALA A 76 -3.48 -3.39 -4.79
CA ALA A 76 -3.39 -4.27 -5.96
C ALA A 76 -2.05 -4.13 -6.69
N ARG A 77 -1.54 -2.91 -6.82
CA ARG A 77 -0.23 -2.65 -7.40
C ARG A 77 0.92 -3.17 -6.55
N TYR A 78 0.81 -3.05 -5.23
CA TYR A 78 1.73 -3.67 -4.31
C TYR A 78 1.75 -5.20 -4.48
N CYS A 79 0.59 -5.85 -4.56
CA CYS A 79 0.51 -7.30 -4.82
C CYS A 79 1.17 -7.70 -6.15
N MET A 80 0.88 -6.99 -7.24
CA MET A 80 1.53 -7.24 -8.53
C MET A 80 3.05 -7.00 -8.48
N ALA A 81 3.51 -6.04 -7.68
CA ALA A 81 4.94 -5.81 -7.48
C ALA A 81 5.59 -6.91 -6.63
N CYS A 82 4.87 -7.50 -5.67
CA CYS A 82 5.32 -8.66 -4.92
C CYS A 82 5.54 -9.86 -5.85
N GLU A 83 4.65 -10.12 -6.80
CA GLU A 83 4.82 -11.19 -7.80
C GLU A 83 6.14 -11.01 -8.57
N ILE A 84 6.39 -9.80 -9.09
CA ILE A 84 7.64 -9.47 -9.79
C ILE A 84 8.87 -9.65 -8.89
N TYR A 85 8.77 -9.22 -7.62
CA TYR A 85 9.85 -9.33 -6.66
C TYR A 85 10.20 -10.80 -6.34
N TYR A 86 9.20 -11.65 -6.12
CA TYR A 86 9.39 -13.05 -5.77
C TYR A 86 9.72 -13.95 -6.98
N ASP A 87 9.29 -13.60 -8.18
CA ASP A 87 9.66 -14.29 -9.43
C ASP A 87 11.10 -13.95 -9.87
N SER A 88 11.69 -12.87 -9.36
CA SER A 88 13.07 -12.53 -9.63
C SER A 88 14.02 -13.54 -8.97
N PRO A 89 15.15 -13.92 -9.61
CA PRO A 89 16.16 -14.76 -8.97
C PRO A 89 16.54 -14.13 -7.63
N ARG A 90 16.29 -14.86 -6.53
CA ARG A 90 16.44 -14.35 -5.16
C ARG A 90 17.79 -13.67 -5.01
N GLN A 91 17.78 -12.35 -4.97
CA GLN A 91 18.89 -11.60 -4.42
C GLN A 91 18.78 -11.71 -2.90
N ASP A 92 19.93 -11.66 -2.23
CA ASP A 92 20.00 -11.50 -0.79
C ASP A 92 18.94 -10.45 -0.34
N PRO A 93 18.03 -10.77 0.60
CA PRO A 93 17.07 -9.80 1.13
C PRO A 93 17.73 -8.51 1.64
N ALA A 94 19.01 -8.57 2.04
CA ALA A 94 19.80 -7.41 2.43
C ALA A 94 20.32 -6.57 1.23
N ALA A 95 20.34 -7.12 0.01
CA ALA A 95 20.76 -6.43 -1.20
C ALA A 95 19.67 -5.53 -1.83
N GLY A 96 18.44 -5.54 -1.28
CA GLY A 96 17.34 -4.73 -1.77
C GLY A 96 16.63 -5.32 -3.00
N LEU A 97 16.08 -4.45 -3.87
CA LEU A 97 15.30 -4.86 -5.03
C LEU A 97 16.14 -5.32 -6.23
N GLY A 98 17.43 -5.00 -6.27
CA GLY A 98 18.35 -5.53 -7.28
C GLY A 98 17.92 -5.27 -8.73
N VAL A 99 18.07 -6.30 -9.58
CA VAL A 99 17.65 -6.25 -10.98
C VAL A 99 16.13 -6.10 -11.16
N ALA A 100 15.34 -6.44 -10.14
CA ALA A 100 13.88 -6.32 -10.17
C ALA A 100 13.41 -4.88 -9.88
N GLU A 101 14.27 -4.02 -9.35
CA GLU A 101 13.90 -2.70 -8.84
C GLU A 101 13.14 -1.86 -9.86
N VAL A 102 13.64 -1.77 -11.09
CA VAL A 102 13.00 -1.00 -12.14
C VAL A 102 11.61 -1.56 -12.47
N ALA A 103 11.45 -2.88 -12.49
CA ALA A 103 10.16 -3.51 -12.79
C ALA A 103 9.16 -3.35 -11.63
N VAL A 104 9.63 -3.51 -10.39
CA VAL A 104 8.86 -3.31 -9.16
C VAL A 104 8.39 -1.87 -9.03
N LEU A 105 9.28 -0.89 -9.16
CA LEU A 105 8.94 0.53 -9.03
C LEU A 105 8.06 1.05 -10.18
N ARG A 106 8.17 0.46 -11.37
CA ARG A 106 7.23 0.72 -12.48
C ARG A 106 5.81 0.25 -12.15
N ARG A 107 5.67 -0.85 -11.39
CA ARG A 107 4.36 -1.41 -11.02
C ARG A 107 3.80 -0.74 -9.77
N CYS A 108 4.64 -0.48 -8.78
CA CYS A 108 4.30 0.10 -7.49
C CYS A 108 5.30 1.21 -7.14
N ARG A 109 4.99 2.45 -7.52
CA ARG A 109 5.84 3.61 -7.27
C ARG A 109 6.15 3.80 -5.78
N HIS A 110 5.19 3.48 -4.91
CA HIS A 110 5.30 3.61 -3.46
C HIS A 110 5.76 2.33 -2.77
N TRP A 111 6.43 1.42 -3.49
CA TRP A 111 6.88 0.12 -2.97
C TRP A 111 7.54 0.22 -1.61
N TYR A 112 8.55 1.08 -1.45
CA TYR A 112 9.31 1.17 -0.20
C TYR A 112 8.45 1.57 1.00
N VAL A 113 7.44 2.41 0.79
CA VAL A 113 6.50 2.81 1.84
C VAL A 113 5.54 1.68 2.13
N LEU A 114 4.88 1.14 1.09
CA LEU A 114 3.88 0.09 1.25
C LEU A 114 4.47 -1.22 1.78
N ASN A 115 5.71 -1.56 1.41
CA ASN A 115 6.40 -2.76 1.91
C ASN A 115 6.70 -2.69 3.41
N VAL A 116 6.90 -1.49 3.97
CA VAL A 116 7.05 -1.30 5.42
C VAL A 116 5.71 -1.44 6.15
N ILE A 117 4.62 -1.01 5.51
CA ILE A 117 3.27 -0.98 6.09
C ILE A 117 2.59 -2.34 6.04
N ILE A 118 2.55 -2.91 4.85
CA ILE A 118 1.87 -4.16 4.53
C ILE A 118 2.75 -5.34 4.94
N GLY A 119 4.07 -5.13 4.92
CA GLY A 119 5.06 -6.19 5.06
C GLY A 119 5.17 -6.99 3.77
N PRO A 120 6.33 -7.62 3.51
CA PRO A 120 6.42 -8.62 2.46
C PRO A 120 5.30 -9.60 2.74
N MET A 121 4.36 -9.73 1.78
CA MET A 121 3.23 -10.65 1.87
C MET A 121 3.80 -11.93 2.45
N ARG A 122 3.45 -12.22 3.72
CA ARG A 122 3.88 -13.46 4.36
C ARG A 122 3.19 -14.51 3.50
N VAL A 123 3.92 -15.03 2.52
CA VAL A 123 3.80 -16.42 2.16
C VAL A 123 4.14 -17.11 3.47
N LEU A 124 3.13 -17.27 4.32
CA LEU A 124 3.20 -18.22 5.40
C LEU A 124 3.64 -19.49 4.68
N PRO A 125 4.82 -20.07 5.00
CA PRO A 125 5.00 -21.45 4.61
C PRO A 125 3.74 -22.15 5.13
N ASN A 126 3.10 -22.96 4.29
CA ASN A 126 2.15 -23.92 4.81
C ASN A 126 2.91 -24.65 5.92
N GLU A 127 2.61 -24.31 7.18
CA GLU A 127 2.95 -25.16 8.31
C GLU A 127 1.99 -26.34 8.21
N ASP A 128 2.21 -27.16 7.17
CA ASP A 128 1.90 -28.57 7.21
C ASP A 128 2.85 -29.18 8.25
N SER A 129 2.56 -28.85 9.51
CA SER A 129 2.30 -29.80 10.57
C SER A 129 2.55 -31.24 10.11
N ASN A 130 3.77 -31.70 10.33
CA ASN A 130 4.04 -33.08 10.71
C ASN A 130 5.25 -33.05 11.64
N GLU A 131 5.02 -32.51 12.84
CA GLU A 131 5.53 -33.18 14.03
C GLU A 131 4.89 -34.58 14.05
N ASP A 132 5.65 -35.60 13.66
CA ASP A 132 5.59 -36.87 14.39
C ASP A 132 6.91 -37.64 14.19
N SER A 133 7.77 -37.50 15.19
CA SER A 133 8.68 -38.56 15.65
C SER A 133 8.26 -38.85 17.09
N PRO A 134 8.49 -40.04 17.69
CA PRO A 134 9.06 -41.29 17.17
C PRO A 134 8.29 -42.56 17.62
N VAL A 135 8.60 -43.74 17.05
CA VAL A 135 8.78 -45.02 17.79
C VAL A 135 9.84 -45.86 17.09
#